data_AF-X6NKB2-F1
#
_entry.id   AF-X6NKB2-F1
#
_cell.length_a   1.000
_cell.length_b   1.000
_cell.length_c   1.000
_cell.angle_alpha   90.00
_cell.angle_beta   90.00
_cell.angle_gamma   90.00
#
_symmetry.space_group_name_H-M   'P 1'
#
loop_
_entity.id
_entity.type
_entity.pdbx_description
1 polymer ?
#
loop_
_entity_poly.entity_id
_entity_poly.type
_entity_poly.pdbx_seq_one_letter_code
_entity_poly.pdbx_strand_id
1 'polypeptide(L)'
;MQYKRPEKELTNAVDNSLAADLTVVLGSSMRVYPACNLPSYSYSREAGPGSFVLVNLQKTPYDEFCEADPSGSGRPKGLRVFSKIDDFMKLVMKELKLEVTQFELDSFIEECKKSLKGVKNDPDFKVPETTE
;
A
#
# COMPACT_ATOMS: atom_id res chain seq x y z
N MET A 1 -8.93 1.65 23.73
CA MET A 1 -7.95 0.58 23.40
C MET A 1 -7.01 1.12 22.33
N GLN A 2 -5.75 1.34 22.66
CA GLN A 2 -4.74 1.81 21.71
C GLN A 2 -4.08 0.57 21.10
N TYR A 3 -4.38 0.28 19.83
CA TYR A 3 -3.69 -0.79 19.11
C TYR A 3 -2.20 -0.44 19.02
N LYS A 4 -1.34 -1.31 19.57
CA LYS A 4 0.12 -1.18 19.49
C LYS A 4 0.52 -1.40 18.03
N ARG A 5 0.80 -0.31 17.32
CA ARG A 5 1.35 -0.34 15.96
C ARG A 5 2.85 -0.03 16.04
N PRO A 6 3.67 -0.57 15.13
CA PRO A 6 5.08 -0.18 15.06
C PRO A 6 5.19 1.33 14.77
N GLU A 7 5.68 2.10 15.75
CA GLU A 7 5.64 3.58 15.70
C GLU A 7 6.50 4.13 14.56
N LYS A 8 7.68 3.56 14.38
CA LYS A 8 8.63 3.98 13.35
C LYS A 8 8.03 3.82 11.95
N GLU A 9 7.40 2.69 11.68
CA GLU A 9 6.78 2.35 10.40
C GLU A 9 5.59 3.27 10.13
N LEU A 10 4.80 3.58 11.17
CA LEU A 10 3.69 4.52 11.03
C LEU A 10 4.19 5.93 10.74
N THR A 11 5.21 6.42 11.45
CA THR A 11 5.82 7.73 11.20
C THR A 11 6.33 7.82 9.77
N ASN A 12 7.12 6.82 9.33
CA ASN A 12 7.63 6.76 7.97
C ASN A 12 6.49 6.75 6.93
N ALA A 13 5.41 6.02 7.18
CA ALA A 13 4.26 5.96 6.28
C ALA A 13 3.56 7.32 6.18
N VAL A 14 3.39 8.03 7.31
CA VAL A 14 2.80 9.37 7.34
C VAL A 14 3.67 10.37 6.60
N ASP A 15 4.98 10.39 6.87
CA ASP A 15 5.92 11.33 6.24
C ASP A 15 5.95 11.17 4.72
N ASN A 16 6.02 9.93 4.23
CA ASN A 16 5.97 9.65 2.79
C ASN A 16 4.61 10.02 2.18
N SER A 17 3.51 9.77 2.89
CA SER A 17 2.16 10.11 2.41
C SER A 17 1.94 11.63 2.33
N LEU A 18 2.52 12.39 3.26
CA LEU A 18 2.48 13.86 3.24
C LEU A 18 3.29 14.43 2.07
N ALA A 19 4.44 13.82 1.75
CA ALA A 19 5.32 14.26 0.67
C ALA A 19 4.78 13.90 -0.72
N ALA A 20 4.05 12.78 -0.84
CA ALA A 20 3.59 12.25 -2.12
C ALA A 20 2.73 13.25 -2.93
N ASP A 21 3.00 13.32 -4.22
CA ASP A 21 2.17 13.99 -5.24
C ASP A 21 1.28 13.01 -6.01
N LEU A 22 1.50 11.71 -5.87
CA LEU A 22 0.68 10.63 -6.37
C LEU A 22 0.60 9.53 -5.31
N THR A 23 -0.62 9.11 -4.98
CA THR A 23 -0.87 7.92 -4.15
C THR A 23 -1.66 6.89 -4.93
N VAL A 24 -1.13 5.66 -5.00
CA VAL A 24 -1.80 4.52 -5.64
C VAL A 24 -2.13 3.48 -4.59
N VAL A 25 -3.42 3.19 -4.40
CA VAL A 25 -3.90 2.13 -3.51
C VAL A 25 -4.27 0.91 -4.34
N LEU A 26 -3.65 -0.22 -4.05
CA LEU A 26 -3.86 -1.49 -4.74
C LEU A 26 -4.51 -2.50 -3.78
N GLY A 27 -5.71 -2.99 -4.10
CA GLY A 27 -6.32 -4.14 -3.42
C GLY A 27 -6.81 -3.90 -1.99
N SER A 28 -6.87 -2.66 -1.52
CA SER A 28 -7.39 -2.35 -0.19
C SER A 28 -8.88 -2.01 -0.24
N SER A 29 -9.65 -2.52 0.72
CA SER A 29 -11.03 -2.10 0.95
C SER A 29 -11.16 -0.74 1.64
N MET A 30 -10.03 -0.20 2.13
CA MET A 30 -9.93 1.11 2.78
C MET A 30 -10.83 1.26 4.02
N ARG A 31 -10.85 0.26 4.91
CA ARG A 31 -11.69 0.28 6.13
C ARG A 31 -10.92 0.32 7.45
N VAL A 32 -9.62 0.06 7.45
CA VAL A 32 -8.83 -0.12 8.68
C VAL A 32 -8.06 1.15 9.01
N TYR A 33 -8.43 1.79 10.11
CA TYR A 33 -7.73 2.95 10.66
C TYR A 33 -6.42 2.51 11.35
N PRO A 34 -5.28 3.18 11.12
CA PRO A 34 -5.11 4.48 10.47
C PRO A 34 -4.74 4.37 8.99
N ALA A 35 -4.47 3.16 8.49
CA ALA A 35 -3.88 2.93 7.18
C ALA A 35 -4.77 3.46 6.05
N CYS A 36 -6.09 3.35 6.19
CA CYS A 36 -7.03 3.89 5.22
C CYS A 36 -6.99 5.43 5.10
N ASN A 37 -6.45 6.16 6.09
CA ASN A 37 -6.33 7.61 6.02
C ASN A 37 -4.99 8.06 5.42
N LEU A 38 -4.01 7.18 5.24
CA LEU A 38 -2.71 7.59 4.70
C LEU A 38 -2.82 8.33 3.36
N PRO A 39 -3.64 7.86 2.38
CA PRO A 39 -3.75 8.57 1.10
C PRO A 39 -4.30 10.01 1.21
N SER A 40 -5.12 10.32 2.22
CA SER A 40 -5.69 11.66 2.36
C SER A 40 -4.63 12.72 2.61
N TYR A 41 -3.52 12.36 3.28
CA TYR A 41 -2.41 13.27 3.51
C TYR A 41 -1.80 13.84 2.23
N SER A 42 -1.95 13.15 1.09
CA SER A 42 -1.51 13.62 -0.22
C SER A 42 -2.63 14.37 -0.96
N TYR A 43 -3.79 13.73 -1.15
CA TYR A 43 -4.83 14.27 -2.04
C TYR A 43 -5.66 15.40 -1.44
N SER A 44 -5.72 15.54 -0.10
CA SER A 44 -6.51 16.57 0.57
C SER A 44 -5.72 17.83 0.91
N ARG A 45 -4.46 17.96 0.44
CA ARG A 45 -3.64 19.16 0.68
C ARG A 45 -4.25 20.36 -0.05
N GLU A 46 -4.37 21.50 0.63
CA GLU A 46 -4.92 22.73 0.05
C GLU A 46 -4.03 23.27 -1.08
N ALA A 47 -2.73 23.37 -0.82
CA ALA A 47 -1.73 23.79 -1.80
C ALA A 47 -1.07 22.56 -2.45
N GLY A 48 -1.15 22.48 -3.78
CA GLY A 48 -0.58 21.37 -4.54
C GLY A 48 -1.11 19.98 -4.10
N PRO A 49 -2.43 19.71 -4.14
CA PRO A 49 -2.94 18.39 -3.79
C PRO A 49 -2.27 17.31 -4.65
N GLY A 50 -2.04 16.13 -4.11
CA GLY A 50 -1.60 14.98 -4.89
C GLY A 50 -2.75 14.34 -5.67
N SER A 51 -2.42 13.48 -6.62
CA SER A 51 -3.35 12.64 -7.35
C SER A 51 -3.63 11.34 -6.59
N PHE A 52 -4.88 10.86 -6.61
CA PHE A 52 -5.28 9.65 -5.88
C PHE A 52 -5.83 8.58 -6.82
N VAL A 53 -5.12 7.46 -6.93
CA VAL A 53 -5.53 6.32 -7.73
C VAL A 53 -5.93 5.17 -6.82
N LEU A 54 -7.12 4.62 -7.04
CA LEU A 54 -7.62 3.49 -6.28
C LEU A 54 -7.97 2.35 -7.23
N VAL A 55 -7.28 1.22 -7.05
CA VAL A 55 -7.46 -0.01 -7.82
C VAL A 55 -7.96 -1.10 -6.90
N ASN A 56 -9.21 -1.50 -7.10
CA ASN A 56 -9.84 -2.58 -6.35
C ASN A 56 -11.05 -3.11 -7.12
N LEU A 57 -11.41 -4.38 -6.95
CA LEU A 57 -12.62 -4.95 -7.56
C LEU A 57 -13.90 -4.45 -6.87
N GLN A 58 -13.82 -4.21 -5.56
CA GLN A 58 -14.97 -3.78 -4.75
C GLN A 58 -15.02 -2.26 -4.61
N LYS A 59 -16.22 -1.72 -4.39
CA LYS A 59 -16.38 -0.33 -3.95
C LYS A 59 -15.71 -0.12 -2.59
N THR A 60 -15.15 1.06 -2.40
CA THR A 60 -14.56 1.47 -1.13
C THR A 60 -15.22 2.74 -0.60
N PRO A 61 -15.08 3.05 0.70
CA PRO A 61 -15.55 4.32 1.24
C PRO A 61 -14.87 5.55 0.65
N TYR A 62 -13.80 5.40 -0.14
CA TYR A 62 -12.98 6.49 -0.66
C TYR A 62 -13.13 6.70 -2.18
N ASP A 63 -14.05 5.98 -2.82
CA ASP A 63 -14.24 6.04 -4.28
C ASP A 63 -14.57 7.48 -4.74
N GLU A 64 -15.37 8.23 -3.96
CA GLU A 64 -15.75 9.61 -4.27
C GLU A 64 -14.56 10.59 -4.32
N PHE A 65 -13.50 10.33 -3.55
CA PHE A 65 -12.32 11.20 -3.54
C PHE A 65 -11.42 11.01 -4.76
N CYS A 66 -11.52 9.88 -5.46
CA CYS A 66 -10.84 9.68 -6.74
C CYS A 66 -11.48 10.48 -7.87
N GLU A 67 -12.80 10.63 -7.82
CA GLU A 67 -13.62 11.28 -8.85
C GLU A 67 -13.80 12.79 -8.61
N ALA A 68 -13.54 13.24 -7.38
CA ALA A 68 -13.62 14.65 -7.02
C ALA A 68 -12.58 15.49 -7.79
N ASP A 69 -13.03 16.66 -8.26
CA ASP A 69 -12.15 17.73 -8.72
C ASP A 69 -12.15 18.87 -7.69
N PRO A 70 -11.24 18.83 -6.70
CA PRO A 70 -11.15 19.89 -5.70
C PRO A 70 -10.71 21.24 -6.29
N SER A 71 -10.24 21.30 -7.54
CA SER A 71 -9.75 22.52 -8.19
C SER A 71 -10.78 23.22 -9.08
N GLY A 72 -11.94 22.61 -9.33
CA GLY A 72 -12.98 23.16 -10.20
C GLY A 72 -12.61 23.22 -11.69
N SER A 73 -11.53 22.55 -12.10
CA SER A 73 -11.04 22.47 -13.49
C SER A 73 -11.90 21.62 -14.44
N GLY A 74 -12.89 20.90 -13.91
CA GLY A 74 -13.69 19.91 -14.63
C GLY A 74 -12.99 18.57 -14.88
N ARG A 75 -11.83 18.31 -14.27
CA ARG A 75 -11.07 17.06 -14.43
C ARG A 75 -10.84 16.39 -13.07
N PRO A 76 -11.21 15.11 -12.91
CA PRO A 76 -10.93 14.39 -11.68
C PRO A 76 -9.43 14.39 -11.43
N LYS A 77 -9.03 14.67 -10.20
CA LYS A 77 -7.62 14.69 -9.81
C LYS A 77 -7.06 13.28 -9.57
N GLY A 78 -7.94 12.29 -9.55
CA GLY A 78 -7.62 10.89 -9.33
C GLY A 78 -8.18 9.97 -10.41
N LEU A 79 -8.10 8.67 -10.12
CA LEU A 79 -8.65 7.63 -10.98
C LEU A 79 -9.12 6.44 -10.14
N ARG A 80 -10.39 6.06 -10.32
CA ARG A 80 -10.92 4.81 -9.78
C ARG A 80 -10.90 3.72 -10.85
N VAL A 81 -10.23 2.60 -10.57
CA VAL A 81 -10.10 1.46 -11.50
C VAL A 81 -10.68 0.17 -10.92
N PHE A 82 -11.79 -0.30 -11.47
CA PHE A 82 -12.36 -1.61 -11.12
C PHE A 82 -11.69 -2.73 -11.93
N SER A 83 -10.55 -3.23 -11.43
CA SER A 83 -9.78 -4.28 -12.11
C SER A 83 -9.05 -5.18 -11.12
N LYS A 84 -8.61 -6.34 -11.62
CA LYS A 84 -7.59 -7.16 -10.95
C LYS A 84 -6.26 -6.39 -10.99
N ILE A 85 -5.54 -6.41 -9.87
CA ILE A 85 -4.30 -5.66 -9.71
C ILE A 85 -3.26 -6.12 -10.74
N ASP A 86 -3.13 -7.43 -10.96
CA ASP A 86 -2.17 -7.97 -11.93
C ASP A 86 -2.42 -7.46 -13.34
N ASP A 87 -3.67 -7.40 -13.79
CA ASP A 87 -4.01 -6.93 -15.13
C ASP A 87 -3.76 -5.42 -15.26
N PHE A 88 -4.08 -4.66 -14.22
CA PHE A 88 -3.72 -3.24 -14.15
C PHE A 88 -2.19 -3.03 -14.21
N MET A 89 -1.43 -3.74 -13.38
CA MET A 89 0.02 -3.60 -13.31
C MET A 89 0.73 -4.07 -14.58
N LYS A 90 0.23 -5.10 -15.28
CA LYS A 90 0.75 -5.47 -16.60
C LYS A 90 0.67 -4.32 -17.61
N LEU A 91 -0.45 -3.59 -17.62
CA LEU A 91 -0.62 -2.44 -18.49
C LEU A 91 0.29 -1.28 -18.09
N VAL A 92 0.41 -1.00 -16.78
CA VAL A 92 1.33 0.02 -16.26
C VAL A 92 2.78 -0.29 -16.63
N MET A 93 3.24 -1.52 -16.39
CA MET A 93 4.61 -1.93 -16.70
C MET A 93 4.91 -1.87 -18.19
N LYS A 94 3.94 -2.27 -19.03
CA LYS A 94 4.02 -2.11 -20.49
C LYS A 94 4.19 -0.65 -20.90
N GLU A 95 3.41 0.26 -20.32
CA GLU A 95 3.49 1.70 -20.65
C GLU A 95 4.80 2.32 -20.17
N LEU A 96 5.26 1.93 -18.98
CA LEU A 96 6.55 2.37 -18.42
C LEU A 96 7.75 1.72 -19.12
N LYS A 97 7.52 0.74 -20.01
CA LYS A 97 8.57 -0.04 -20.70
C LYS A 97 9.50 -0.74 -19.70
N LEU A 98 8.92 -1.26 -18.62
CA LEU A 98 9.62 -2.02 -17.59
C LEU A 98 9.22 -3.49 -17.67
N GLU A 99 10.20 -4.38 -17.58
CA GLU A 99 9.95 -5.82 -17.49
C GLU A 99 9.66 -6.22 -16.04
N VAL A 100 8.69 -7.11 -15.85
CA VAL A 100 8.44 -7.74 -14.55
C VAL A 100 9.41 -8.89 -14.41
N THR A 101 10.35 -8.80 -13.47
CA THR A 101 11.34 -9.85 -13.24
C THR A 101 10.71 -11.09 -12.64
N GLN A 102 11.26 -12.25 -12.98
CA GLN A 102 10.85 -13.52 -12.38
C GLN A 102 11.30 -13.59 -10.91
N PHE A 103 10.44 -14.19 -10.07
CA PHE A 103 10.77 -14.43 -8.68
C PHE A 103 11.57 -15.74 -8.55
N GLU A 104 12.80 -15.64 -8.04
CA GLU A 104 13.69 -16.78 -7.82
C GLU A 104 13.63 -17.24 -6.37
N LEU A 105 12.89 -18.33 -6.13
CA LEU A 105 12.59 -18.85 -4.79
C LEU A 105 13.86 -19.17 -3.98
N ASP A 106 14.85 -19.81 -4.61
CA ASP A 106 16.08 -20.22 -3.92
C ASP A 106 16.88 -19.01 -3.42
N SER A 107 16.96 -17.95 -4.23
CA SER A 107 17.62 -16.71 -3.85
C SER A 107 16.93 -16.05 -2.63
N PHE A 108 15.61 -16.02 -2.65
CA PHE A 108 14.80 -15.48 -1.55
C PHE A 108 14.94 -16.29 -0.25
N ILE A 109 14.96 -17.62 -0.34
CA ILE A 109 15.17 -18.51 0.82
C ILE A 109 16.54 -18.22 1.45
N GLU A 110 17.59 -18.08 0.64
CA GLU A 110 18.93 -17.77 1.15
C GLU A 110 19.00 -16.39 1.81
N GLU A 111 18.28 -15.40 1.29
CA GLU A 111 18.15 -14.07 1.92
C GLU A 111 17.42 -14.15 3.27
N CYS A 112 16.31 -14.89 3.32
CA CYS A 112 15.56 -15.14 4.55
C CYS A 112 16.43 -15.83 5.61
N LYS A 113 17.20 -16.87 5.26
CA LYS A 113 18.14 -17.53 6.17
C LYS A 113 19.20 -16.58 6.72
N LYS A 114 19.71 -15.65 5.90
CA LYS A 114 20.66 -14.62 6.36
C LYS A 114 20.01 -13.70 7.39
N SER A 115 18.80 -13.22 7.12
CA SER A 115 18.05 -12.36 8.04
C SER A 115 17.71 -13.06 9.36
N LEU A 116 17.36 -14.36 9.32
CA LEU A 116 17.04 -15.15 10.51
C LEU A 116 18.21 -15.32 11.48
N LYS A 117 19.48 -15.29 11.00
CA LYS A 117 20.66 -15.40 11.88
C LYS A 117 20.75 -14.26 12.91
N GLY A 118 20.15 -13.10 12.64
CA GLY A 118 20.10 -11.96 13.55
C GLY A 118 18.89 -11.93 14.48
N VAL A 119 17.92 -12.84 14.30
CA VAL A 119 16.69 -12.87 15.10
C VAL A 119 16.98 -13.57 16.42
N LYS A 120 16.75 -12.87 17.53
CA LYS A 120 16.79 -13.49 18.86
C LYS A 120 15.56 -14.39 19.02
N ASN A 121 15.80 -15.67 19.26
CA ASN A 121 14.73 -16.58 19.66
C ASN A 121 14.22 -16.14 21.04
N ASP A 122 12.90 -16.07 21.17
CA ASP A 122 12.26 -15.84 22.46
C ASP A 122 12.55 -17.07 23.35
N PRO A 123 13.26 -16.92 24.49
CA PRO A 123 13.61 -18.03 25.35
C PRO A 123 12.40 -18.74 25.96
N ASP A 124 11.25 -18.07 26.02
CA ASP A 124 10.01 -18.62 26.58
C ASP A 124 9.12 -19.27 25.51
N PHE A 125 9.47 -19.15 24.23
CA PHE A 125 8.73 -19.78 23.14
C PHE A 125 8.99 -21.29 23.10
N LYS A 126 8.01 -22.07 23.59
CA LYS A 126 7.96 -23.52 23.43
C LYS A 126 7.14 -23.86 22.20
N VAL A 127 7.73 -24.61 21.27
CA VAL A 127 6.99 -25.15 20.12
C VAL A 127 5.90 -26.08 20.68
N PRO A 128 4.61 -25.84 20.39
CA PRO A 128 3.55 -26.74 20.83
C PRO A 128 3.76 -28.11 20.20
N GLU A 129 3.71 -29.17 21.01
CA GLU A 129 3.79 -30.55 20.52
C GLU A 129 2.65 -30.79 19.53
N THR A 130 3.01 -31.10 18.28
CA THR A 130 2.06 -31.59 17.28
C THR A 130 1.48 -32.90 17.79
N THR A 131 0.21 -32.87 18.19
CA THR A 131 -0.57 -34.08 18.41
C THR A 131 -0.92 -34.63 17.04
N GLU A 132 -0.25 -35.72 16.65
CA GLU A 132 -0.62 -36.55 15.49
C GLU A 132 -2.03 -37.15 15.67
#